data_AF-A0A1H3UPH5-F1
#
_entry.id   AF-A0A1H3UPH5-F1
#
_cell.length_a   1.000
_cell.length_b   1.000
_cell.length_c   1.000
_cell.angle_alpha   90.00
_cell.angle_beta   90.00
_cell.angle_gamma   90.00
#
_symmetry.space_group_name_H-M   'P 1'
#
loop_
_entity.id
_entity.type
_entity.pdbx_description
1 polymer ?
#
loop_
_entity_poly.entity_id
_entity_poly.type
_entity_poly.pdbx_seq_one_letter_code
_entity_poly.pdbx_strand_id
1 'polypeptide(L)'
;MRRKLGLGADGTASPLGLIIKIVVLGLVAAIAVWAAFPLIGTGNWLGLAVLLLVTAVIFSIYLSPRAIPAKYLIPGTLFLIVFQVLPVLFTLSTAFTNFGDAHRGSKDEAVAAVEGSSVQQVPGSTVYTLTIATDGEPGSGDIVFLLTDPATKAAFVGTADGLEPLNDATQNTDGKITEAGGYEILDIAEVSARSADIVEFSVPTDRGAIKNQGLSRAFEGTPQQAYDAGCDCVKDRTTGQTWTANDDDGLFVDGQGQALAQGWQVNVGFRNFAEVLTNPVIRASFLKILLWNLGFAFGVVLITFALGLLVALVLNKPGLRGQRLYRSLIILPYAMPAVAMMLVWRDMFNTDFGLINRLFGLDVNWFGSAPSSMFAILLVQLWLGYNYMFLVSTGALQAIPADLTEAAQVDGARPFHAFRTITFPLLLVALAPLLISSFAFNFNNFTAIYLVSEGAPFPPDNPQAGATDILITYTYRLAFGGAGAQYGFAAAISVFIFLIVATISIVSFRRTHALEEIN
;
A
#
# COMPACT_ATOMS: atom_id res chain seq x y z
N MET A 1 -3.76 -57.96 8.13
CA MET A 1 -4.60 -57.25 9.11
C MET A 1 -4.18 -55.79 9.37
N ARG A 2 -2.91 -55.39 9.19
CA ARG A 2 -2.42 -53.99 9.35
C ARG A 2 -2.92 -52.95 8.32
N ARG A 3 -3.57 -53.36 7.23
CA ARG A 3 -4.05 -52.47 6.16
C ARG A 3 -5.51 -52.00 6.33
N LYS A 4 -6.22 -52.47 7.37
CA LYS A 4 -7.66 -52.21 7.58
C LYS A 4 -8.01 -51.20 8.68
N LEU A 5 -7.01 -50.59 9.34
CA LEU A 5 -7.23 -49.75 10.54
C LEU A 5 -6.88 -48.27 10.37
N GLY A 6 -6.39 -47.81 9.22
CA GLY A 6 -6.13 -46.38 8.97
C GLY A 6 -5.14 -45.70 9.95
N LEU A 7 -4.48 -46.47 10.81
CA LEU A 7 -3.51 -46.02 11.81
C LEU A 7 -2.12 -46.18 11.18
N GLY A 8 -1.59 -45.11 10.58
CA GLY A 8 -0.20 -45.14 10.11
C GLY A 8 0.25 -44.03 9.17
N ALA A 9 -0.65 -43.17 8.68
CA ALA A 9 -0.25 -42.09 7.75
C ALA A 9 -0.21 -40.69 8.38
N ASP A 10 -0.81 -40.50 9.56
CA ASP A 10 -0.73 -39.26 10.34
C ASP A 10 0.34 -39.41 11.43
N GLY A 11 1.20 -38.42 11.63
CA GLY A 11 2.25 -38.36 12.67
C GLY A 11 1.76 -38.48 14.13
N THR A 12 0.47 -38.76 14.33
CA THR A 12 -0.18 -39.05 15.61
C THR A 12 0.11 -40.46 16.16
N ALA A 13 0.93 -41.26 15.48
CA ALA A 13 1.38 -42.55 15.99
C ALA A 13 2.36 -42.42 17.18
N SER A 14 2.94 -41.23 17.40
CA SER A 14 3.77 -40.93 18.57
C SER A 14 2.99 -40.10 19.62
N PRO A 15 3.19 -40.35 20.93
CA PRO A 15 2.57 -39.54 21.98
C PRO A 15 2.94 -38.05 21.88
N LEU A 16 4.17 -37.75 21.41
CA LEU A 16 4.62 -36.39 21.15
C LEU A 16 3.79 -35.69 20.06
N GLY A 17 3.52 -36.38 18.94
CA GLY A 17 2.72 -35.82 17.84
C GLY A 17 1.27 -35.54 18.25
N LEU A 18 0.71 -36.35 19.15
CA LEU A 18 -0.63 -36.13 19.71
C LEU A 18 -0.64 -34.91 20.64
N ILE A 19 0.36 -34.76 21.51
CA ILE A 19 0.51 -33.58 22.39
C ILE A 19 0.63 -32.31 21.55
N ILE A 20 1.51 -32.29 20.54
CA ILE A 20 1.68 -31.12 19.66
C ILE A 20 0.37 -30.75 18.99
N LYS A 21 -0.38 -31.73 18.46
CA LYS A 21 -1.68 -31.49 17.84
C LYS A 21 -2.69 -30.87 18.80
N ILE A 22 -2.78 -31.36 20.05
CA ILE A 22 -3.67 -30.80 21.07
C ILE A 22 -3.26 -29.38 21.42
N VAL A 23 -1.97 -29.12 21.63
CA VAL A 23 -1.46 -27.79 21.97
C VAL A 23 -1.77 -26.79 20.85
N VAL A 24 -1.48 -27.15 19.59
CA VAL A 24 -1.73 -26.27 18.45
C VAL A 24 -3.23 -25.98 18.28
N LEU A 25 -4.09 -27.00 18.34
CA LEU A 25 -5.55 -26.79 18.26
C LEU A 25 -6.08 -26.00 19.46
N GLY A 26 -5.52 -26.21 20.65
CA GLY A 26 -5.84 -25.44 21.85
C GLY A 26 -5.48 -23.96 21.68
N LEU A 27 -4.33 -23.65 21.11
CA LEU A 27 -3.94 -22.28 20.77
C LEU A 27 -4.87 -21.65 19.73
N VAL A 28 -5.23 -22.37 18.67
CA VAL A 28 -6.19 -21.89 17.66
C VAL A 28 -7.54 -21.57 18.31
N ALA A 29 -8.05 -22.44 19.19
CA ALA A 29 -9.29 -22.17 19.92
C ALA A 29 -9.16 -20.96 20.86
N ALA A 30 -8.04 -20.85 21.59
CA ALA A 30 -7.80 -19.71 22.48
C ALA A 30 -7.78 -18.37 21.71
N ILE A 31 -7.11 -18.33 20.55
CA ILE A 31 -7.09 -17.16 19.66
C ILE A 31 -8.49 -16.87 19.13
N ALA A 32 -9.24 -17.88 18.70
CA ALA A 32 -10.60 -17.69 18.19
C ALA A 32 -11.55 -17.16 19.28
N VAL A 33 -11.45 -17.65 20.52
CA VAL A 33 -12.24 -17.14 21.64
C VAL A 33 -11.84 -15.71 21.97
N TRP A 34 -10.54 -15.42 22.04
CA TRP A 34 -10.05 -14.06 22.28
C TRP A 34 -10.53 -13.08 21.21
N ALA A 35 -10.46 -13.45 19.93
CA ALA A 35 -10.91 -12.62 18.80
C ALA A 35 -12.44 -12.47 18.72
N ALA A 36 -13.21 -13.38 19.31
CA ALA A 36 -14.68 -13.30 19.30
C ALA A 36 -15.21 -12.16 20.19
N PHE A 37 -14.56 -11.86 21.31
CA PHE A 37 -15.03 -10.84 22.26
C PHE A 37 -15.15 -9.43 21.64
N PRO A 38 -14.11 -8.90 20.96
CA PRO A 38 -14.21 -7.60 20.28
C PRO A 38 -15.29 -7.58 19.19
N LEU A 39 -15.46 -8.68 18.43
CA LEU A 39 -16.46 -8.78 17.36
C LEU A 39 -17.89 -8.74 17.91
N ILE A 40 -18.12 -9.35 19.07
CA ILE A 40 -19.42 -9.29 19.77
C ILE A 40 -19.65 -7.89 20.33
N GLY A 41 -18.63 -7.28 20.96
CA GLY A 41 -18.73 -5.93 21.53
C GLY A 41 -19.04 -4.85 20.50
N THR A 42 -18.55 -5.02 19.26
CA THR A 42 -18.80 -4.10 18.13
C THR A 42 -20.04 -4.45 17.30
N GLY A 43 -20.76 -5.54 17.62
CA GLY A 43 -21.91 -6.00 16.84
C GLY A 43 -21.56 -6.55 15.44
N ASN A 44 -20.29 -6.88 15.17
CA ASN A 44 -19.84 -7.40 13.87
C ASN A 44 -20.14 -8.91 13.72
N TRP A 45 -21.42 -9.23 13.50
CA TRP A 45 -21.92 -10.60 13.38
C TRP A 45 -21.33 -11.36 12.18
N LEU A 46 -21.03 -10.67 11.08
CA LEU A 46 -20.43 -11.28 9.90
C LEU A 46 -19.00 -11.73 10.19
N GLY A 47 -18.19 -10.87 10.81
CA GLY A 47 -16.83 -11.22 11.23
C GLY A 47 -16.82 -12.42 12.19
N LEU A 48 -17.76 -12.44 13.14
CA LEU A 48 -17.91 -13.56 14.07
C LEU A 48 -18.27 -14.87 13.34
N ALA A 49 -19.21 -14.82 12.39
CA ALA A 49 -19.58 -15.99 11.60
C ALA A 49 -18.40 -16.54 10.79
N VAL A 50 -17.60 -15.67 10.17
CA VAL A 50 -16.38 -16.05 9.44
C VAL A 50 -15.35 -16.67 10.37
N LEU A 51 -15.10 -16.07 11.55
CA LEU A 51 -14.16 -16.59 12.54
C LEU A 51 -14.54 -18.00 13.00
N LEU A 52 -15.82 -18.22 13.31
CA LEU A 52 -16.34 -19.53 13.72
C LEU A 52 -16.23 -20.54 12.57
N LEU A 53 -16.56 -20.15 11.34
CA LEU A 53 -16.46 -21.00 10.16
C LEU A 53 -15.01 -21.45 9.91
N VAL A 54 -14.06 -20.51 9.89
CA VAL A 54 -12.63 -20.80 9.69
C VAL A 54 -12.11 -21.72 10.79
N THR A 55 -12.45 -21.44 12.04
CA THR A 55 -12.07 -22.28 13.18
C THR A 55 -12.65 -23.69 13.05
N ALA A 56 -13.93 -23.81 12.69
CA ALA A 56 -14.59 -25.11 12.47
C ALA A 56 -13.95 -25.90 11.32
N VAL A 57 -13.60 -25.23 10.22
CA VAL A 57 -12.91 -25.86 9.07
C VAL A 57 -11.54 -26.39 9.49
N ILE A 58 -10.73 -25.59 10.20
CA ILE A 58 -9.43 -26.01 10.73
C ILE A 58 -9.62 -27.25 11.63
N PHE A 59 -10.54 -27.19 12.59
CA PHE A 59 -10.79 -28.31 13.49
C PHE A 59 -11.25 -29.56 12.72
N SER A 60 -12.18 -29.44 11.77
CA SER A 60 -12.66 -30.56 10.98
C SER A 60 -11.54 -31.25 10.20
N ILE A 61 -10.57 -30.50 9.68
CA ILE A 61 -9.49 -31.02 8.85
C ILE A 61 -8.39 -31.65 9.70
N TYR A 62 -7.98 -30.97 10.77
CA TYR A 62 -6.92 -31.50 11.63
C TYR A 62 -7.41 -32.65 12.52
N LEU A 63 -8.69 -32.69 12.90
CA LEU A 63 -9.29 -33.84 13.60
C LEU A 63 -9.61 -35.01 12.65
N SER A 64 -9.82 -34.75 11.36
CA SER A 64 -10.09 -35.81 10.37
C SER A 64 -8.84 -36.65 10.06
N PRO A 65 -8.96 -37.99 10.07
CA PRO A 65 -7.89 -38.90 9.64
C PRO A 65 -7.75 -39.00 8.12
N ARG A 66 -8.70 -38.45 7.34
CA ARG A 66 -8.73 -38.60 5.87
C ARG A 66 -8.17 -37.38 5.13
N ALA A 67 -8.04 -36.24 5.81
CA ALA A 67 -7.69 -34.96 5.19
C ALA A 67 -6.18 -34.67 5.20
N ILE A 68 -5.34 -35.68 4.97
CA ILE A 68 -3.87 -35.55 5.07
C ILE A 68 -3.33 -34.45 4.14
N PRO A 69 -3.69 -34.37 2.83
CA PRO A 69 -3.18 -33.31 1.96
C PRO A 69 -3.58 -31.91 2.42
N ALA A 70 -4.80 -31.75 2.93
CA ALA A 70 -5.31 -30.45 3.38
C ALA A 70 -4.55 -29.91 4.60
N LYS A 71 -4.05 -30.78 5.49
CA LYS A 71 -3.23 -30.37 6.66
C LYS A 71 -1.95 -29.65 6.26
N TYR A 72 -1.39 -29.93 5.07
CA TYR A 72 -0.20 -29.27 4.54
C TYR A 72 -0.54 -27.97 3.80
N LEU A 73 -1.71 -27.90 3.17
CA LEU A 73 -2.12 -26.74 2.37
C LEU A 73 -2.72 -25.61 3.21
N ILE A 74 -3.51 -25.93 4.25
CA ILE A 74 -4.28 -24.94 5.01
C ILE A 74 -3.44 -23.77 5.52
N PRO A 75 -2.28 -23.97 6.18
CA PRO A 75 -1.54 -22.83 6.70
C PRO A 75 -1.20 -21.84 5.57
N GLY A 76 -0.61 -22.34 4.47
CA GLY A 76 -0.27 -21.52 3.31
C GLY A 76 -1.49 -20.87 2.65
N THR A 77 -2.60 -21.60 2.49
CA THR A 77 -3.83 -21.05 1.91
C THR A 77 -4.45 -19.98 2.80
N LEU A 78 -4.41 -20.13 4.13
CA LEU A 78 -4.93 -19.15 5.07
C LEU A 78 -4.11 -17.85 5.02
N PHE A 79 -2.77 -17.95 5.03
CA PHE A 79 -1.91 -16.79 4.83
C PHE A 79 -2.17 -16.11 3.48
N LEU A 80 -2.34 -16.89 2.42
CA LEU A 80 -2.68 -16.35 1.10
C LEU A 80 -4.02 -15.61 1.13
N ILE A 81 -5.06 -16.18 1.75
CA ILE A 81 -6.38 -15.53 1.79
C ILE A 81 -6.30 -14.23 2.60
N VAL A 82 -5.73 -14.28 3.81
CA VAL A 82 -5.70 -13.15 4.73
C VAL A 82 -4.82 -12.01 4.22
N PHE A 83 -3.61 -12.33 3.74
CA PHE A 83 -2.62 -11.31 3.40
C PHE A 83 -2.55 -10.97 1.90
N GLN A 84 -3.17 -11.76 1.02
CA GLN A 84 -3.21 -11.47 -0.42
C GLN A 84 -4.63 -11.25 -0.93
N VAL A 85 -5.57 -12.16 -0.66
CA VAL A 85 -6.93 -12.08 -1.25
C VAL A 85 -7.76 -10.97 -0.61
N LEU A 86 -7.77 -10.86 0.72
CA LEU A 86 -8.57 -9.84 1.41
C LEU A 86 -8.12 -8.41 1.04
N PRO A 87 -6.81 -8.05 1.03
CA PRO A 87 -6.37 -6.73 0.57
C PRO A 87 -6.76 -6.43 -0.88
N VAL A 88 -6.72 -7.43 -1.76
CA VAL A 88 -7.17 -7.28 -3.15
C VAL A 88 -8.67 -7.03 -3.21
N LEU A 89 -9.48 -7.76 -2.44
CA LEU A 89 -10.93 -7.54 -2.38
C LEU A 89 -11.30 -6.18 -1.79
N PHE A 90 -10.57 -5.75 -0.74
CA PHE A 90 -10.74 -4.43 -0.16
C PHE A 90 -10.42 -3.32 -1.17
N THR A 91 -9.30 -3.45 -1.87
CA THR A 91 -8.93 -2.54 -2.97
C THR A 91 -10.02 -2.52 -4.06
N LEU A 92 -10.53 -3.70 -4.44
CA LEU A 92 -11.61 -3.81 -5.42
C LEU A 92 -12.89 -3.13 -4.94
N SER A 93 -13.29 -3.27 -3.67
CA SER A 93 -14.46 -2.57 -3.14
C SER A 93 -14.27 -1.05 -3.11
N THR A 94 -13.09 -0.59 -2.70
CA THR A 94 -12.76 0.85 -2.64
C THR A 94 -12.81 1.49 -4.03
N ALA A 95 -12.48 0.75 -5.09
CA ALA A 95 -12.54 1.22 -6.48
C ALA A 95 -13.94 1.66 -6.95
N PHE A 96 -15.01 1.20 -6.30
CA PHE A 96 -16.40 1.59 -6.59
C PHE A 96 -16.88 2.78 -5.76
N THR A 97 -16.00 3.43 -5.00
CA THR A 97 -16.37 4.54 -4.10
C THR A 97 -15.65 5.84 -4.48
N ASN A 98 -16.14 6.97 -4.00
CA ASN A 98 -15.46 8.27 -4.07
C ASN A 98 -14.43 8.49 -2.94
N PHE A 99 -14.01 7.44 -2.23
CA PHE A 99 -13.13 7.53 -1.06
C PHE A 99 -11.88 8.36 -1.34
N GLY A 100 -11.57 9.32 -0.47
CA GLY A 100 -10.51 10.30 -0.67
C GLY A 100 -10.52 11.36 0.43
N ASP A 101 -9.75 12.43 0.28
CA ASP A 101 -9.58 13.45 1.33
C ASP A 101 -10.89 14.07 1.83
N ALA A 102 -11.80 14.40 0.93
CA ALA A 102 -13.09 15.01 1.27
C ALA A 102 -14.22 14.00 1.54
N HIS A 103 -13.98 12.69 1.38
CA HIS A 103 -15.03 11.66 1.39
C HIS A 103 -14.59 10.45 2.21
N ARG A 104 -14.31 10.66 3.49
CA ARG A 104 -13.72 9.62 4.36
C ARG A 104 -14.74 8.83 5.17
N GLY A 105 -15.88 9.46 5.46
CA GLY A 105 -16.80 9.02 6.50
C GLY A 105 -18.26 9.07 6.08
N SER A 106 -19.12 9.05 7.09
CA SER A 106 -20.57 9.14 6.93
C SER A 106 -21.03 10.58 6.66
N LYS A 107 -22.28 10.75 6.21
CA LYS A 107 -22.89 12.08 6.01
C LYS A 107 -22.99 12.87 7.31
N ASP A 108 -23.28 12.19 8.42
CA ASP A 108 -23.40 12.81 9.74
C ASP A 108 -22.03 13.35 10.21
N GLU A 109 -20.94 12.60 9.97
CA GLU A 109 -19.57 13.06 10.21
C GLU A 109 -19.21 14.26 9.34
N ALA A 110 -19.61 14.24 8.06
CA ALA A 110 -19.39 15.37 7.15
C ALA A 110 -20.14 16.63 7.62
N VAL A 111 -21.39 16.49 8.06
CA VAL A 111 -22.18 17.58 8.64
C VAL A 111 -21.49 18.15 9.87
N ALA A 112 -21.08 17.29 10.81
CA ALA A 112 -20.38 17.72 12.02
C ALA A 112 -19.09 18.50 11.70
N ALA A 113 -18.32 18.06 10.70
CA ALA A 113 -17.12 18.75 10.23
C ALA A 113 -17.42 20.12 9.59
N VAL A 114 -18.48 20.22 8.78
CA VAL A 114 -18.93 21.49 8.19
C VAL A 114 -19.36 22.47 9.28
N GLU A 115 -20.20 22.02 10.21
CA GLU A 115 -20.69 22.88 11.29
C GLU A 115 -19.53 23.33 12.20
N GLY A 116 -18.67 22.41 12.65
CA GLY A 116 -17.52 22.69 13.51
C GLY A 116 -16.47 23.60 12.88
N SER A 117 -16.21 23.45 11.57
CA SER A 117 -15.27 24.31 10.85
C SER A 117 -15.80 25.73 10.63
N SER A 118 -17.13 25.91 10.61
CA SER A 118 -17.81 27.19 10.39
C SER A 118 -18.10 28.00 11.67
N VAL A 119 -17.65 27.52 12.84
CA VAL A 119 -17.90 28.17 14.13
C VAL A 119 -17.20 29.53 14.19
N GLN A 120 -17.99 30.59 14.40
CA GLN A 120 -17.47 31.93 14.65
C GLN A 120 -17.82 32.39 16.06
N GLN A 121 -16.90 33.18 16.64
CA GLN A 121 -17.07 33.72 17.98
C GLN A 121 -18.31 34.61 18.04
N VAL A 122 -19.22 34.31 18.98
CA VAL A 122 -20.33 35.19 19.29
C VAL A 122 -19.81 36.37 20.12
N PRO A 123 -20.09 37.64 19.76
CA PRO A 123 -19.67 38.78 20.55
C PRO A 123 -20.13 38.66 22.02
N GLY A 124 -19.17 38.71 22.95
CA GLY A 124 -19.44 38.56 24.39
C GLY A 124 -19.41 37.11 24.93
N SER A 125 -19.07 36.12 24.10
CA SER A 125 -18.90 34.73 24.55
C SER A 125 -17.65 34.50 25.39
N THR A 126 -17.67 33.46 26.21
CA THR A 126 -16.54 33.06 27.05
C THR A 126 -15.35 32.64 26.18
N VAL A 127 -14.19 33.23 26.48
CA VAL A 127 -12.89 32.82 25.92
C VAL A 127 -12.16 32.02 27.00
N TYR A 128 -12.04 30.73 26.78
CA TYR A 128 -11.37 29.80 27.68
C TYR A 128 -9.85 29.83 27.48
N THR A 129 -9.12 29.58 28.56
CA THR A 129 -7.71 29.20 28.46
C THR A 129 -7.66 27.74 27.99
N LEU A 130 -6.97 27.47 26.88
CA LEU A 130 -6.90 26.15 26.26
C LEU A 130 -5.57 25.46 26.57
N THR A 131 -5.65 24.19 26.90
CA THR A 131 -4.53 23.23 26.84
C THR A 131 -4.96 22.05 25.97
N ILE A 132 -4.14 21.71 24.98
CA ILE A 132 -4.42 20.61 24.05
C ILE A 132 -3.85 19.33 24.64
N ALA A 133 -4.67 18.29 24.69
CA ALA A 133 -4.30 16.97 25.19
C ALA A 133 -4.91 15.87 24.31
N THR A 134 -4.52 14.63 24.56
CA THR A 134 -5.16 13.44 23.98
C THR A 134 -5.76 12.55 25.07
N ASP A 135 -6.83 11.86 24.73
CA ASP A 135 -7.26 10.65 25.44
C ASP A 135 -6.47 9.46 24.87
N GLY A 136 -5.52 8.95 25.66
CA GLY A 136 -4.53 7.96 25.21
C GLY A 136 -3.25 8.57 24.62
N GLU A 137 -2.54 7.80 23.79
CA GLU A 137 -1.18 8.15 23.33
C GLU A 137 -1.14 9.42 22.46
N PRO A 138 -0.09 10.28 22.57
CA PRO A 138 -0.04 11.59 21.92
C PRO A 138 -0.21 11.57 20.40
N GLY A 139 0.30 10.51 19.75
CA GLY A 139 0.32 10.38 18.30
C GLY A 139 -0.93 9.76 17.68
N SER A 140 -1.81 9.14 18.47
CA SER A 140 -2.97 8.39 17.94
C SER A 140 -4.26 8.53 18.74
N GLY A 141 -4.20 9.05 19.96
CA GLY A 141 -5.35 9.29 20.82
C GLY A 141 -6.24 10.43 20.29
N ASP A 142 -7.48 10.41 20.76
CA ASP A 142 -8.48 11.41 20.37
C ASP A 142 -8.11 12.78 20.95
N ILE A 143 -8.20 13.83 20.14
CA ILE A 143 -7.92 15.19 20.61
C ILE A 143 -8.97 15.59 21.63
N VAL A 144 -8.52 16.13 22.77
CA VAL A 144 -9.38 16.73 23.77
C VAL A 144 -8.91 18.15 24.09
N PHE A 145 -9.86 19.03 24.36
CA PHE A 145 -9.58 20.39 24.79
C PHE A 145 -9.76 20.49 26.30
N LEU A 146 -8.67 20.72 27.03
CA LEU A 146 -8.73 21.04 28.45
C LEU A 146 -8.90 22.56 28.58
N LEU A 147 -10.03 22.97 29.14
CA LEU A 147 -10.52 24.33 29.10
C LEU A 147 -10.67 24.88 30.51
N THR A 148 -10.17 26.09 30.74
CA THR A 148 -10.39 26.81 31.99
C THR A 148 -11.16 28.09 31.73
N ASP A 149 -12.26 28.30 32.45
CA ASP A 149 -12.98 29.57 32.43
C ASP A 149 -12.18 30.63 33.22
N PRO A 150 -11.73 31.74 32.60
CA PRO A 150 -10.94 32.74 33.29
C PRO A 150 -11.70 33.48 34.40
N ALA A 151 -13.03 33.55 34.35
CA ALA A 151 -13.86 34.25 35.32
C ALA A 151 -14.13 33.40 36.56
N THR A 152 -14.47 32.12 36.38
CA THR A 152 -14.83 31.21 37.48
C THR A 152 -13.68 30.33 37.96
N LYS A 153 -12.60 30.20 37.16
CA LYS A 153 -11.48 29.27 37.35
C LYS A 153 -11.88 27.79 37.35
N ALA A 154 -13.10 27.48 36.93
CA ALA A 154 -13.55 26.11 36.73
C ALA A 154 -12.82 25.47 35.53
N ALA A 155 -12.39 24.23 35.69
CA ALA A 155 -11.79 23.42 34.64
C ALA A 155 -12.83 22.49 34.02
N PHE A 156 -12.71 22.29 32.71
CA PHE A 156 -13.56 21.45 31.90
C PHE A 156 -12.71 20.63 30.93
N VAL A 157 -13.23 19.48 30.52
CA VAL A 157 -12.73 18.70 29.40
C VAL A 157 -13.76 18.75 28.28
N GLY A 158 -13.31 19.11 27.10
CA GLY A 158 -14.09 19.12 25.87
C GLY A 158 -13.70 17.95 24.99
N THR A 159 -14.63 17.04 24.77
CA THR A 159 -14.51 15.90 23.86
C THR A 159 -15.41 16.10 22.64
N ALA A 160 -15.39 15.16 21.70
CA ALA A 160 -16.33 15.17 20.57
C ALA A 160 -17.80 15.03 21.02
N ASP A 161 -18.04 14.47 22.21
CA ASP A 161 -19.38 14.27 22.77
C ASP A 161 -19.92 15.51 23.51
N GLY A 162 -19.04 16.42 23.92
CA GLY A 162 -19.42 17.68 24.55
C GLY A 162 -18.46 18.17 25.63
N LEU A 163 -18.94 19.08 26.48
CA LEU A 163 -18.18 19.73 27.54
C LEU A 163 -18.55 19.17 28.91
N GLU A 164 -17.59 18.59 29.63
CA GLU A 164 -17.77 18.03 30.97
C GLU A 164 -16.87 18.73 32.01
N PRO A 165 -17.30 18.84 33.29
CA PRO A 165 -16.47 19.42 34.35
C PRO A 165 -15.29 18.51 34.70
N LEU A 166 -14.09 19.08 34.80
CA LEU A 166 -12.86 18.38 35.12
C LEU A 166 -12.43 18.69 36.56
N ASN A 167 -12.59 17.71 37.45
CA ASN A 167 -12.32 17.88 38.88
C ASN A 167 -10.85 17.59 39.27
N ASP A 168 -10.17 16.71 38.52
CA ASP A 168 -8.80 16.29 38.79
C ASP A 168 -7.80 16.94 37.80
N ALA A 169 -7.61 18.25 37.95
CA ALA A 169 -6.67 19.02 37.14
C ALA A 169 -5.84 20.02 37.96
N THR A 170 -4.54 20.05 37.69
CA THR A 170 -3.62 21.05 38.23
C THR A 170 -3.52 22.23 37.27
N GLN A 171 -3.81 23.45 37.75
CA GLN A 171 -3.73 24.67 36.96
C GLN A 171 -2.56 25.57 37.43
N ASN A 172 -1.91 26.25 36.50
CA ASN A 172 -0.95 27.31 36.82
C ASN A 172 -1.66 28.64 37.15
N THR A 173 -0.88 29.67 37.51
CA THR A 173 -1.40 31.01 37.86
C THR A 173 -2.20 31.70 36.75
N ASP A 174 -1.95 31.32 35.50
CA ASP A 174 -2.64 31.87 34.32
C ASP A 174 -3.92 31.07 33.98
N GLY A 175 -4.23 30.02 34.75
CA GLY A 175 -5.35 29.11 34.52
C GLY A 175 -5.09 28.06 33.44
N LYS A 176 -3.84 27.87 33.00
CA LYS A 176 -3.47 26.81 32.07
C LYS A 176 -3.34 25.49 32.83
N ILE A 177 -3.99 24.45 32.34
CA ILE A 177 -3.92 23.11 32.93
C ILE A 177 -2.56 22.51 32.59
N THR A 178 -1.83 22.04 33.60
CA THR A 178 -0.49 21.45 33.45
C THR A 178 -0.46 19.96 33.77
N GLU A 179 -1.52 19.43 34.36
CA GLU A 179 -1.71 18.01 34.63
C GLU A 179 -3.20 17.73 34.73
N ALA A 180 -3.67 16.65 34.10
CA ALA A 180 -5.05 16.20 34.17
C ALA A 180 -5.09 14.67 34.25
N GLY A 181 -5.79 14.12 35.25
CA GLY A 181 -5.89 12.67 35.43
C GLY A 181 -6.59 12.03 34.23
N GLY A 182 -5.90 11.11 33.53
CA GLY A 182 -6.46 10.37 32.40
C GLY A 182 -6.21 10.97 31.01
N TYR A 183 -5.59 12.16 30.92
CA TYR A 183 -5.29 12.81 29.63
C TYR A 183 -3.81 13.14 29.51
N GLU A 184 -3.27 12.99 28.31
CA GLU A 184 -1.86 13.28 28.01
C GLU A 184 -1.74 14.64 27.34
N ILE A 185 -1.10 15.61 28.01
CA ILE A 185 -0.95 16.98 27.50
C ILE A 185 0.14 17.00 26.43
N LEU A 186 -0.20 17.51 25.25
CA LEU A 186 0.71 17.55 24.11
C LEU A 186 1.72 18.69 24.23
N ASP A 187 2.95 18.42 23.83
CA ASP A 187 3.99 19.44 23.66
C ASP A 187 3.83 20.22 22.33
N ILE A 188 4.70 21.22 22.12
CA ILE A 188 4.62 22.07 20.92
C ILE A 188 4.90 21.30 19.63
N ALA A 189 5.81 20.33 19.65
CA ALA A 189 6.15 19.54 18.48
C ALA A 189 4.99 18.60 18.11
N GLU A 190 4.36 17.97 19.11
CA GLU A 190 3.20 17.10 18.95
C GLU A 190 1.97 17.86 18.46
N VAL A 191 1.69 19.03 19.05
CA VAL A 191 0.63 19.94 18.59
C VAL A 191 0.86 20.38 17.14
N SER A 192 2.12 20.66 16.77
CA SER A 192 2.45 21.06 15.40
C SER A 192 2.24 19.91 14.40
N ALA A 193 2.63 18.70 14.79
CA ALA A 193 2.44 17.49 13.99
C ALA A 193 0.96 17.17 13.75
N ARG A 194 0.08 17.57 14.68
CA ARG A 194 -1.37 17.34 14.64
C ARG A 194 -2.20 18.59 14.37
N SER A 195 -1.58 19.60 13.77
CA SER A 195 -2.23 20.91 13.54
C SER A 195 -3.51 20.84 12.70
N ALA A 196 -3.60 19.93 11.71
CA ALA A 196 -4.81 19.74 10.91
C ALA A 196 -5.99 19.25 11.78
N ASP A 197 -5.77 18.18 12.54
CA ASP A 197 -6.79 17.60 13.41
C ASP A 197 -7.26 18.59 14.47
N ILE A 198 -6.34 19.38 15.05
CA ILE A 198 -6.68 20.38 16.08
C ILE A 198 -7.51 21.53 15.49
N VAL A 199 -7.26 21.90 14.23
CA VAL A 199 -8.02 22.95 13.54
C VAL A 199 -9.42 22.44 13.13
N GLU A 200 -9.55 21.15 12.85
CA GLU A 200 -10.83 20.51 12.52
C GLU A 200 -11.67 20.20 13.76
N PHE A 201 -11.03 19.93 14.90
CA PHE A 201 -11.70 19.59 16.15
C PHE A 201 -12.53 20.75 16.71
N SER A 202 -13.72 20.41 17.20
CA SER A 202 -14.60 21.32 17.90
C SER A 202 -15.35 20.56 19.00
N VAL A 203 -15.64 21.24 20.10
CA VAL A 203 -16.34 20.66 21.24
C VAL A 203 -17.79 21.15 21.22
N PRO A 204 -18.79 20.28 21.00
CA PRO A 204 -20.19 20.69 21.01
C PRO A 204 -20.63 21.28 22.35
N THR A 205 -21.45 22.33 22.34
CA THR A 205 -22.10 22.90 23.54
C THR A 205 -23.58 23.19 23.27
N ASP A 206 -24.37 23.37 24.33
CA ASP A 206 -25.79 23.73 24.21
C ASP A 206 -26.02 25.04 23.42
N ARG A 207 -25.01 25.90 23.32
CA ARG A 207 -25.08 27.20 22.62
C ARG A 207 -24.37 27.21 21.27
N GLY A 208 -23.73 26.11 20.87
CA GLY A 208 -22.96 26.01 19.64
C GLY A 208 -21.79 25.05 19.80
N ALA A 209 -20.57 25.55 19.66
CA ALA A 209 -19.36 24.76 19.86
C ALA A 209 -18.18 25.63 20.32
N ILE A 210 -17.23 25.01 21.02
CA ILE A 210 -15.98 25.64 21.42
C ILE A 210 -14.90 25.30 20.39
N LYS A 211 -14.24 26.33 19.87
CA LYS A 211 -13.15 26.21 18.90
C LYS A 211 -11.88 26.88 19.37
N ASN A 212 -10.74 26.34 18.98
CA ASN A 212 -9.44 26.93 19.33
C ASN A 212 -9.20 28.25 18.58
N GLN A 213 -8.57 29.19 19.28
CA GLN A 213 -7.99 30.41 18.72
C GLN A 213 -6.49 30.40 19.02
N GLY A 214 -5.72 29.87 18.08
CA GLY A 214 -4.32 29.52 18.33
C GLY A 214 -4.21 28.29 19.23
N LEU A 215 -3.12 28.22 20.01
CA LEU A 215 -2.79 27.03 20.84
C LEU A 215 -3.07 27.21 22.34
N SER A 216 -3.57 28.38 22.75
CA SER A 216 -3.69 28.75 24.17
C SER A 216 -5.04 29.34 24.55
N ARG A 217 -5.91 29.58 23.57
CA ARG A 217 -7.27 30.07 23.79
C ARG A 217 -8.24 29.24 23.00
N ALA A 218 -9.46 29.15 23.50
CA ALA A 218 -10.60 28.68 22.76
C ALA A 218 -11.79 29.62 23.04
N PHE A 219 -12.71 29.74 22.10
CA PHE A 219 -13.92 30.55 22.28
C PHE A 219 -15.15 29.69 22.05
N GLU A 220 -16.21 29.96 22.80
CA GLU A 220 -17.55 29.46 22.48
C GLU A 220 -18.12 30.28 21.31
N GLY A 221 -18.60 29.60 20.28
CA GLY A 221 -19.14 30.22 19.07
C GLY A 221 -20.35 29.45 18.54
N THR A 222 -21.02 30.03 17.55
CA THR A 222 -22.11 29.35 16.82
C THR A 222 -21.65 28.99 15.41
N PRO A 223 -22.00 27.79 14.90
CA PRO A 223 -21.80 27.44 13.50
C PRO A 223 -22.46 28.48 12.59
N GLN A 224 -21.68 29.05 11.66
CA GLN A 224 -22.22 29.92 10.62
C GLN A 224 -22.90 29.12 9.52
N GLN A 225 -22.44 27.90 9.28
CA GLN A 225 -23.07 26.94 8.40
C GLN A 225 -23.76 25.91 9.28
N ALA A 226 -25.08 25.75 9.10
CA ALA A 226 -25.88 24.82 9.89
C ALA A 226 -26.69 23.92 8.96
N TYR A 227 -26.72 22.63 9.30
CA TYR A 227 -27.50 21.64 8.57
C TYR A 227 -28.97 21.73 8.96
N ASP A 228 -29.84 21.61 7.95
CA ASP A 228 -31.29 21.61 8.07
C ASP A 228 -31.84 20.32 7.48
N ALA A 229 -32.27 19.42 8.36
CA ALA A 229 -32.82 18.11 7.99
C ALA A 229 -34.13 18.20 7.16
N GLY A 230 -34.83 19.34 7.19
CA GLY A 230 -36.08 19.51 6.44
C GLY A 230 -35.87 19.67 4.93
N CYS A 231 -34.74 20.24 4.52
CA CYS A 231 -34.34 20.40 3.12
C CYS A 231 -33.17 19.47 2.72
N ASP A 232 -32.59 18.75 3.69
CA ASP A 232 -31.33 18.03 3.52
C ASP A 232 -30.23 18.94 2.94
N CYS A 233 -30.04 20.08 3.60
CA CYS A 233 -29.20 21.16 3.09
C CYS A 233 -28.45 21.90 4.21
N VAL A 234 -27.28 22.44 3.88
CA VAL A 234 -26.50 23.32 4.76
C VAL A 234 -26.81 24.76 4.38
N LYS A 235 -27.12 25.61 5.37
CA LYS A 235 -27.39 27.03 5.19
C LYS A 235 -26.36 27.89 5.89
N ASP A 236 -25.83 28.87 5.17
CA ASP A 236 -25.00 29.94 5.75
C ASP A 236 -25.89 31.01 6.38
N ARG A 237 -25.71 31.26 7.68
CA ARG A 237 -26.48 32.22 8.47
C ARG A 237 -26.13 33.68 8.17
N THR A 238 -24.96 33.94 7.59
CA THR A 238 -24.49 35.28 7.24
C THR A 238 -24.88 35.65 5.81
N THR A 239 -24.66 34.75 4.85
CA THR A 239 -24.89 35.04 3.43
C THR A 239 -26.26 34.58 2.93
N GLY A 240 -26.90 33.64 3.63
CA GLY A 240 -28.12 32.98 3.18
C GLY A 240 -27.91 31.94 2.08
N GLN A 241 -26.66 31.66 1.68
CA GLN A 241 -26.34 30.64 0.70
C GLN A 241 -26.74 29.25 1.22
N THR A 242 -27.24 28.41 0.32
CA THR A 242 -27.72 27.07 0.65
C THR A 242 -27.06 26.04 -0.25
N TRP A 243 -26.50 24.99 0.34
CA TRP A 243 -25.96 23.83 -0.35
C TRP A 243 -26.82 22.61 -0.05
N THR A 244 -27.38 21.98 -1.07
CA THR A 244 -28.26 20.80 -0.95
C THR A 244 -27.43 19.53 -1.07
N ALA A 245 -27.79 18.50 -0.31
CA ALA A 245 -27.13 17.21 -0.42
C ALA A 245 -27.31 16.60 -1.82
N ASN A 246 -26.21 16.13 -2.38
CA ASN A 246 -26.17 15.30 -3.57
C ASN A 246 -25.59 13.95 -3.18
N ASP A 247 -26.46 12.98 -2.96
CA ASP A 247 -26.08 11.62 -2.55
C ASP A 247 -25.39 10.81 -3.67
N ASP A 248 -25.47 11.23 -4.94
CA ASP A 248 -24.78 10.57 -6.05
C ASP A 248 -23.26 10.88 -6.06
N ASP A 249 -22.88 12.04 -5.53
CA ASP A 249 -21.49 12.51 -5.46
C ASP A 249 -20.94 12.52 -4.03
N GLY A 250 -21.82 12.46 -3.02
CA GLY A 250 -21.45 12.52 -1.61
C GLY A 250 -21.07 13.93 -1.15
N LEU A 251 -21.71 14.96 -1.70
CA LEU A 251 -21.34 16.37 -1.50
C LEU A 251 -22.56 17.25 -1.24
N PHE A 252 -22.37 18.35 -0.52
CA PHE A 252 -23.32 19.45 -0.48
C PHE A 252 -23.00 20.45 -1.59
N VAL A 253 -23.94 20.70 -2.51
CA VAL A 253 -23.75 21.57 -3.70
C VAL A 253 -24.77 22.70 -3.74
N ASP A 254 -24.34 23.88 -4.16
CA ASP A 254 -25.24 25.02 -4.37
C ASP A 254 -25.88 25.02 -5.77
N GLY A 255 -26.75 26.00 -6.02
CA GLY A 255 -27.42 26.16 -7.33
C GLY A 255 -26.48 26.49 -8.51
N GLN A 256 -25.20 26.77 -8.26
CA GLN A 256 -24.17 26.99 -9.29
C GLN A 256 -23.24 25.77 -9.46
N GLY A 257 -23.45 24.71 -8.67
CA GLY A 257 -22.62 23.51 -8.66
C GLY A 257 -21.32 23.64 -7.85
N GLN A 258 -21.19 24.67 -7.00
CA GLN A 258 -20.07 24.76 -6.07
C GLN A 258 -20.34 23.88 -4.85
N ALA A 259 -19.38 23.02 -4.52
CA ALA A 259 -19.49 22.08 -3.40
C ALA A 259 -18.83 22.64 -2.13
N LEU A 260 -19.34 22.22 -0.97
CA LEU A 260 -18.60 22.35 0.29
C LEU A 260 -17.35 21.46 0.26
N ALA A 261 -16.34 21.86 1.03
CA ALA A 261 -15.04 21.17 1.06
C ALA A 261 -15.12 19.76 1.67
N GLN A 262 -16.08 19.53 2.57
CA GLN A 262 -16.30 18.24 3.23
C GLN A 262 -17.53 17.54 2.64
N GLY A 263 -17.37 16.26 2.35
CA GLY A 263 -18.39 15.36 1.84
C GLY A 263 -18.34 14.00 2.55
N TRP A 264 -19.09 13.04 2.02
CA TRP A 264 -19.18 11.69 2.58
C TRP A 264 -18.93 10.61 1.54
N GLN A 265 -18.54 9.44 2.02
CA GLN A 265 -18.26 8.31 1.15
C GLN A 265 -19.56 7.74 0.57
N VAL A 266 -19.62 7.63 -0.75
CA VAL A 266 -20.72 6.99 -1.48
C VAL A 266 -20.18 6.00 -2.52
N ASN A 267 -21.05 5.08 -2.94
CA ASN A 267 -20.76 4.17 -4.04
C ASN A 267 -21.03 4.89 -5.37
N VAL A 268 -19.99 5.11 -6.16
CA VAL A 268 -20.05 5.77 -7.48
C VAL A 268 -20.16 4.78 -8.64
N GLY A 269 -20.34 3.48 -8.34
CA GLY A 269 -20.40 2.42 -9.32
C GLY A 269 -19.16 2.38 -10.20
N PHE A 270 -19.34 2.38 -11.53
CA PHE A 270 -18.24 2.27 -12.49
C PHE A 270 -17.61 3.62 -12.88
N ARG A 271 -17.95 4.72 -12.21
CA ARG A 271 -17.51 6.07 -12.60
C ARG A 271 -15.99 6.21 -12.69
N ASN A 272 -15.27 5.74 -11.66
CA ASN A 272 -13.80 5.76 -11.63
C ASN A 272 -13.19 5.00 -12.82
N PHE A 273 -13.75 3.84 -13.17
CA PHE A 273 -13.29 3.04 -14.32
C PHE A 273 -13.58 3.71 -15.65
N ALA A 274 -14.78 4.29 -15.79
CA ALA A 274 -15.17 5.03 -16.99
C ALA A 274 -14.24 6.23 -17.20
N GLU A 275 -13.94 6.98 -16.15
CA GLU A 275 -13.10 8.16 -16.20
C GLU A 275 -11.69 7.87 -16.74
N VAL A 276 -11.06 6.75 -16.35
CA VAL A 276 -9.77 6.31 -16.92
C VAL A 276 -9.83 6.14 -18.45
N LEU A 277 -10.99 5.76 -18.99
CA LEU A 277 -11.18 5.43 -20.42
C LEU A 277 -11.82 6.56 -21.23
N THR A 278 -12.57 7.46 -20.61
CA THR A 278 -13.33 8.52 -21.29
C THR A 278 -12.67 9.89 -21.15
N ASN A 279 -12.03 10.19 -20.01
CA ASN A 279 -11.37 11.47 -19.80
C ASN A 279 -10.11 11.54 -20.68
N PRO A 280 -10.03 12.49 -21.64
CA PRO A 280 -8.96 12.51 -22.61
C PRO A 280 -7.57 12.73 -22.00
N VAL A 281 -7.48 13.53 -20.92
CA VAL A 281 -6.22 13.86 -20.24
C VAL A 281 -5.70 12.65 -19.45
N ILE A 282 -6.60 12.04 -18.68
CA ILE A 282 -6.28 10.86 -17.87
C ILE A 282 -5.94 9.67 -18.77
N ARG A 283 -6.77 9.39 -19.79
CA ARG A 283 -6.54 8.29 -20.72
C ARG A 283 -5.21 8.42 -21.45
N ALA A 284 -4.88 9.62 -21.95
CA ALA A 284 -3.61 9.84 -22.65
C ALA A 284 -2.41 9.53 -21.74
N SER A 285 -2.49 9.98 -20.48
CA SER A 285 -1.46 9.75 -19.48
C SER A 285 -1.36 8.26 -19.11
N PHE A 286 -2.49 7.61 -18.83
CA PHE A 286 -2.58 6.19 -18.53
C PHE A 286 -1.99 5.32 -19.65
N LEU A 287 -2.34 5.58 -20.93
CA LEU A 287 -1.82 4.81 -22.05
C LEU A 287 -0.31 5.02 -22.26
N LYS A 288 0.18 6.26 -22.12
CA LYS A 288 1.61 6.57 -22.21
C LYS A 288 2.40 5.82 -21.12
N ILE A 289 1.92 5.87 -19.88
CA ILE A 289 2.50 5.17 -18.74
C ILE A 289 2.42 3.65 -18.94
N LEU A 290 1.29 3.12 -19.42
CA LEU A 290 1.13 1.68 -19.68
C LEU A 290 2.13 1.18 -20.72
N LEU A 291 2.30 1.91 -21.84
CA LEU A 291 3.25 1.54 -22.88
C LEU A 291 4.69 1.56 -22.36
N TRP A 292 5.07 2.61 -21.62
CA TRP A 292 6.37 2.66 -20.95
C TRP A 292 6.52 1.51 -19.95
N ASN A 293 5.53 1.25 -19.10
CA ASN A 293 5.59 0.19 -18.08
C ASN A 293 5.78 -1.21 -18.71
N LEU A 294 5.06 -1.51 -19.79
CA LEU A 294 5.26 -2.74 -20.55
C LEU A 294 6.67 -2.83 -21.14
N GLY A 295 7.15 -1.75 -21.76
CA GLY A 295 8.50 -1.66 -22.32
C GLY A 295 9.59 -1.77 -21.26
N PHE A 296 9.38 -1.15 -20.10
CA PHE A 296 10.25 -1.18 -18.93
C PHE A 296 10.34 -2.59 -18.36
N ALA A 297 9.20 -3.20 -18.01
CA ALA A 297 9.18 -4.55 -17.43
C ALA A 297 9.80 -5.59 -18.37
N PHE A 298 9.42 -5.55 -19.66
CA PHE A 298 10.02 -6.43 -20.67
C PHE A 298 11.51 -6.15 -20.87
N GLY A 299 11.90 -4.87 -20.98
CA GLY A 299 13.27 -4.43 -21.18
C GLY A 299 14.18 -4.87 -20.04
N VAL A 300 13.76 -4.67 -18.79
CA VAL A 300 14.51 -5.10 -17.60
C VAL A 300 14.69 -6.62 -17.58
N VAL A 301 13.63 -7.39 -17.80
CA VAL A 301 13.73 -8.86 -17.86
C VAL A 301 14.69 -9.30 -18.96
N LEU A 302 14.57 -8.71 -20.16
CA LEU A 302 15.40 -9.07 -21.29
C LEU A 302 16.90 -8.79 -21.03
N ILE A 303 17.25 -7.59 -20.57
CA ILE A 303 18.66 -7.21 -20.36
C ILE A 303 19.29 -7.96 -19.18
N THR A 304 18.54 -8.16 -18.09
CA THR A 304 19.03 -8.89 -16.91
C THR A 304 19.17 -10.38 -17.20
N PHE A 305 18.22 -10.96 -17.93
CA PHE A 305 18.29 -12.36 -18.37
C PHE A 305 19.45 -12.57 -19.33
N ALA A 306 19.60 -11.72 -20.35
CA ALA A 306 20.67 -11.83 -21.33
C ALA A 306 22.05 -11.75 -20.68
N LEU A 307 22.28 -10.76 -19.80
CA LEU A 307 23.55 -10.62 -19.10
C LEU A 307 23.77 -11.75 -18.09
N GLY A 308 22.75 -12.08 -17.28
CA GLY A 308 22.83 -13.15 -16.29
C GLY A 308 23.13 -14.52 -16.92
N LEU A 309 22.45 -14.85 -18.03
CA LEU A 309 22.68 -16.08 -18.78
C LEU A 309 24.08 -16.10 -19.41
N LEU A 310 24.53 -14.99 -20.01
CA LEU A 310 25.87 -14.88 -20.57
C LEU A 310 26.94 -15.17 -19.51
N VAL A 311 26.82 -14.51 -18.34
CA VAL A 311 27.74 -14.74 -17.21
C VAL A 311 27.64 -16.19 -16.71
N ALA A 312 26.44 -16.76 -16.67
CA ALA A 312 26.23 -18.15 -16.26
C ALA A 312 26.91 -19.13 -17.21
N LEU A 313 26.81 -18.94 -18.52
CA LEU A 313 27.48 -19.77 -19.51
C LEU A 313 29.01 -19.70 -19.38
N VAL A 314 29.55 -18.50 -19.18
CA VAL A 314 31.00 -18.29 -18.99
C VAL A 314 31.49 -18.95 -17.71
N LEU A 315 30.78 -18.76 -16.59
CA LEU A 315 31.18 -19.27 -15.28
C LEU A 315 30.75 -20.71 -15.00
N ASN A 316 30.02 -21.38 -15.90
CA ASN A 316 29.77 -22.84 -15.83
C ASN A 316 30.65 -23.63 -16.80
N LYS A 317 31.56 -22.98 -17.54
CA LYS A 317 32.47 -23.68 -18.44
C LYS A 317 33.48 -24.55 -17.65
N PRO A 318 33.63 -25.85 -17.98
CA PRO A 318 34.66 -26.70 -17.39
C PRO A 318 36.07 -26.15 -17.61
N GLY A 319 36.92 -26.19 -16.58
CA GLY A 319 38.33 -25.77 -16.67
C GLY A 319 38.60 -24.28 -16.43
N LEU A 320 37.60 -23.47 -16.08
CA LEU A 320 37.81 -22.07 -15.70
C LEU A 320 38.58 -21.96 -14.36
N ARG A 321 39.80 -21.40 -14.40
CA ARG A 321 40.59 -21.15 -13.18
C ARG A 321 39.94 -20.04 -12.36
N GLY A 322 39.91 -20.19 -11.03
CA GLY A 322 39.39 -19.14 -10.13
C GLY A 322 37.85 -19.02 -10.10
N GLN A 323 37.12 -19.98 -10.65
CA GLN A 323 35.65 -19.97 -10.76
C GLN A 323 34.92 -19.59 -9.46
N ARG A 324 35.38 -20.10 -8.30
CA ARG A 324 34.78 -19.78 -6.98
C ARG A 324 34.89 -18.30 -6.64
N LEU A 325 36.02 -17.66 -6.94
CA LEU A 325 36.24 -16.24 -6.69
C LEU A 325 35.33 -15.39 -7.59
N TYR A 326 35.30 -15.67 -8.89
CA TYR A 326 34.44 -14.94 -9.83
C TYR A 326 32.96 -15.04 -9.45
N ARG A 327 32.47 -16.23 -9.09
CA ARG A 327 31.08 -16.41 -8.64
C ARG A 327 30.78 -15.57 -7.39
N SER A 328 31.70 -15.57 -6.42
CA SER A 328 31.52 -14.81 -5.18
C SER A 328 31.47 -13.30 -5.42
N LEU A 329 32.33 -12.78 -6.31
CA LEU A 329 32.36 -11.35 -6.64
C LEU A 329 31.11 -10.89 -7.40
N ILE A 330 30.59 -11.72 -8.31
CA ILE A 330 29.39 -11.37 -9.09
C ILE A 330 28.12 -11.41 -8.23
N ILE A 331 28.05 -12.28 -7.22
CA ILE A 331 26.88 -12.35 -6.33
C ILE A 331 26.87 -11.21 -5.31
N LEU A 332 28.03 -10.59 -5.03
CA LEU A 332 28.19 -9.54 -4.02
C LEU A 332 27.14 -8.41 -4.10
N PRO A 333 26.82 -7.84 -5.29
CA PRO A 333 25.85 -6.74 -5.36
C PRO A 333 24.43 -7.17 -4.96
N TYR A 334 24.07 -8.43 -5.17
CA TYR A 334 22.77 -8.97 -4.75
C TYR A 334 22.66 -9.13 -3.23
N ALA A 335 23.80 -9.25 -2.53
CA ALA A 335 23.82 -9.31 -1.07
C ALA A 335 23.61 -7.94 -0.41
N MET A 336 23.77 -6.84 -1.16
CA MET A 336 23.58 -5.48 -0.64
C MET A 336 22.09 -5.10 -0.59
N PRO A 337 21.63 -4.33 0.41
CA PRO A 337 20.26 -3.86 0.47
C PRO A 337 19.89 -3.01 -0.76
N ALA A 338 18.86 -3.44 -1.50
CA ALA A 338 18.49 -2.81 -2.78
C ALA A 338 18.12 -1.32 -2.64
N VAL A 339 17.43 -0.94 -1.55
CA VAL A 339 17.05 0.45 -1.26
C VAL A 339 18.27 1.36 -1.16
N ALA A 340 19.28 0.95 -0.39
CA ALA A 340 20.51 1.73 -0.25
C ALA A 340 21.23 1.85 -1.61
N MET A 341 21.29 0.76 -2.38
CA MET A 341 21.92 0.79 -3.70
C MET A 341 21.20 1.70 -4.69
N MET A 342 19.86 1.74 -4.69
CA MET A 342 19.09 2.64 -5.55
C MET A 342 19.38 4.12 -5.24
N LEU A 343 19.49 4.48 -3.96
CA LEU A 343 19.83 5.85 -3.56
C LEU A 343 21.27 6.21 -3.96
N VAL A 344 22.23 5.29 -3.79
CA VAL A 344 23.62 5.49 -4.26
C VAL A 344 23.65 5.69 -5.77
N TRP A 345 22.91 4.88 -6.54
CA TRP A 345 22.81 5.05 -7.99
C TRP A 345 22.19 6.39 -8.37
N ARG A 346 21.13 6.83 -7.69
CA ARG A 346 20.54 8.16 -7.88
C ARG A 346 21.57 9.27 -7.70
N ASP A 347 22.36 9.21 -6.63
CA ASP A 347 23.40 10.21 -6.35
C ASP A 347 24.54 10.15 -7.39
N MET A 348 24.86 8.96 -7.90
CA MET A 348 25.84 8.79 -8.99
C MET A 348 25.41 9.44 -10.31
N PHE A 349 24.09 9.55 -10.55
CA PHE A 349 23.49 10.23 -11.70
C PHE A 349 23.27 11.74 -11.47
N ASN A 350 23.67 12.30 -10.34
CA ASN A 350 23.53 13.72 -10.10
C ASN A 350 24.33 14.56 -11.12
N THR A 351 23.73 15.64 -11.63
CA THR A 351 24.34 16.49 -12.67
C THR A 351 25.64 17.16 -12.19
N ASP A 352 25.63 17.71 -10.98
CA ASP A 352 26.69 18.58 -10.46
C ASP A 352 27.81 17.79 -9.75
N PHE A 353 27.43 16.75 -9.02
CA PHE A 353 28.37 15.96 -8.20
C PHE A 353 28.41 14.47 -8.49
N GLY A 354 27.60 13.99 -9.42
CA GLY A 354 27.49 12.56 -9.72
C GLY A 354 28.79 11.97 -10.25
N LEU A 355 29.11 10.78 -9.75
CA LEU A 355 30.32 10.05 -10.15
C LEU A 355 30.33 9.75 -11.65
N ILE A 356 29.18 9.46 -12.26
CA ILE A 356 29.10 9.09 -13.67
C ILE A 356 29.52 10.27 -14.56
N ASN A 357 28.96 11.46 -14.32
CA ASN A 357 29.34 12.66 -15.05
C ASN A 357 30.83 12.99 -14.88
N ARG A 358 31.33 12.94 -13.65
CA ARG A 358 32.74 13.24 -13.34
C ARG A 358 33.72 12.25 -13.96
N LEU A 359 33.40 10.95 -13.94
CA LEU A 359 34.30 9.90 -14.44
C LEU A 359 34.38 9.89 -15.97
N PHE A 360 33.27 10.20 -16.65
CA PHE A 360 33.21 10.21 -18.12
C PHE A 360 33.35 11.62 -18.73
N GLY A 361 33.47 12.67 -17.92
CA GLY A 361 33.55 14.05 -18.40
C GLY A 361 32.26 14.53 -19.09
N LEU A 362 31.11 14.03 -18.63
CA LEU A 362 29.79 14.36 -19.17
C LEU A 362 29.14 15.48 -18.38
N ASP A 363 28.28 16.26 -19.04
CA ASP A 363 27.40 17.26 -18.41
C ASP A 363 25.94 16.94 -18.75
N VAL A 364 25.51 15.74 -18.35
CA VAL A 364 24.17 15.22 -18.66
C VAL A 364 23.29 15.37 -17.43
N ASN A 365 22.18 16.09 -17.58
CA ASN A 365 21.09 16.04 -16.61
C ASN A 365 20.29 14.75 -16.82
N TRP A 366 20.70 13.68 -16.14
CA TRP A 366 20.14 12.34 -16.31
C TRP A 366 18.63 12.30 -16.08
N PHE A 367 18.11 13.08 -15.13
CA PHE A 367 16.68 13.14 -14.81
C PHE A 367 15.92 14.31 -15.47
N GLY A 368 16.60 15.09 -16.32
CA GLY A 368 16.02 16.25 -17.00
C GLY A 368 15.27 15.93 -18.30
N SER A 369 15.56 14.79 -18.92
CA SER A 369 14.91 14.36 -20.17
C SER A 369 14.38 12.93 -20.06
N ALA A 370 13.30 12.62 -20.78
CA ALA A 370 12.70 11.28 -20.74
C ALA A 370 13.69 10.18 -21.20
N PRO A 371 14.42 10.31 -22.33
CA PRO A 371 15.33 9.26 -22.77
C PRO A 371 16.48 9.00 -21.79
N SER A 372 17.09 10.04 -21.22
CA SER A 372 18.17 9.90 -20.25
C SER A 372 17.69 9.25 -18.96
N SER A 373 16.50 9.62 -18.49
CA SER A 373 15.91 9.08 -17.25
C SER A 373 15.56 7.60 -17.42
N MET A 374 14.91 7.25 -18.54
CA MET A 374 14.58 5.87 -18.89
C MET A 374 15.83 5.00 -18.99
N PHE A 375 16.90 5.50 -19.62
CA PHE A 375 18.17 4.78 -19.71
C PHE A 375 18.82 4.59 -18.33
N ALA A 376 18.87 5.64 -17.50
CA ALA A 376 19.44 5.58 -16.17
C ALA A 376 18.74 4.48 -15.33
N ILE A 377 17.40 4.46 -15.32
CA ILE A 377 16.64 3.45 -14.57
C ILE A 377 16.91 2.04 -15.10
N LEU A 378 16.93 1.84 -16.43
CA LEU A 378 17.26 0.53 -17.02
C LEU A 378 18.68 0.07 -16.62
N LEU A 379 19.65 0.99 -16.53
CA LEU A 379 21.01 0.67 -16.10
C LEU A 379 21.07 0.24 -14.63
N VAL A 380 20.36 0.94 -13.73
CA VAL A 380 20.24 0.55 -12.31
C VAL A 380 19.62 -0.83 -12.20
N GLN A 381 18.52 -1.06 -12.92
CA GLN A 381 17.81 -2.35 -12.90
C GLN A 381 18.65 -3.48 -13.49
N LEU A 382 19.44 -3.21 -14.53
CA LEU A 382 20.40 -4.17 -15.06
C LEU A 382 21.39 -4.60 -13.98
N TRP A 383 22.01 -3.64 -13.29
CA TRP A 383 23.02 -3.90 -12.25
C TRP A 383 22.46 -4.66 -11.05
N LEU A 384 21.25 -4.32 -10.60
CA LEU A 384 20.58 -5.01 -9.50
C LEU A 384 20.09 -6.40 -9.88
N GLY A 385 19.54 -6.55 -11.10
CA GLY A 385 18.78 -7.73 -11.50
C GLY A 385 19.60 -8.85 -12.14
N TYR A 386 20.73 -8.55 -12.81
CA TYR A 386 21.46 -9.58 -13.56
C TYR A 386 22.02 -10.71 -12.68
N ASN A 387 22.33 -10.41 -11.41
CA ASN A 387 22.86 -11.38 -10.44
C ASN A 387 21.84 -12.47 -10.09
N TYR A 388 20.58 -12.08 -9.93
CA TYR A 388 19.48 -13.03 -9.73
C TYR A 388 19.35 -13.94 -10.95
N MET A 389 19.34 -13.37 -12.16
CA MET A 389 19.25 -14.15 -13.40
C MET A 389 20.47 -15.06 -13.60
N PHE A 390 21.66 -14.61 -13.21
CA PHE A 390 22.88 -15.42 -13.20
C PHE A 390 22.75 -16.64 -12.27
N LEU A 391 22.28 -16.44 -11.04
CA LEU A 391 22.11 -17.51 -10.05
C LEU A 391 21.11 -18.56 -10.55
N VAL A 392 19.94 -18.10 -10.99
CA VAL A 392 18.88 -18.99 -11.46
C VAL A 392 19.29 -19.72 -12.74
N SER A 393 19.90 -19.01 -13.70
CA SER A 393 20.40 -19.62 -14.94
C SER A 393 21.50 -20.65 -14.66
N THR A 394 22.35 -20.40 -13.65
CA THR A 394 23.38 -21.35 -13.23
C THR A 394 22.77 -22.62 -12.65
N GLY A 395 21.74 -22.51 -11.82
CA GLY A 395 21.02 -23.68 -11.30
C GLY A 395 20.33 -24.48 -12.42
N ALA A 396 19.65 -23.78 -13.34
CA ALA A 396 18.98 -24.41 -14.48
C ALA A 396 19.99 -25.10 -15.42
N LEU A 397 21.14 -24.47 -15.70
CA LEU A 397 22.23 -25.07 -16.50
C LEU A 397 22.76 -26.37 -15.87
N GLN A 398 22.85 -26.43 -14.54
CA GLN A 398 23.34 -27.61 -13.82
C GLN A 398 22.33 -28.76 -13.78
N ALA A 399 21.05 -28.48 -13.99
CA ALA A 399 20.01 -29.51 -14.07
C ALA A 399 19.99 -30.22 -15.43
N ILE A 400 20.60 -29.64 -16.47
CA ILE A 400 20.66 -30.24 -17.80
C ILE A 400 21.67 -31.40 -17.78
N PRO A 401 21.25 -32.63 -18.11
CA PRO A 401 22.13 -33.78 -18.20
C PRO A 401 23.31 -33.54 -19.16
N ALA A 402 24.53 -33.88 -18.72
CA ALA A 402 25.74 -33.63 -19.50
C ALA A 402 25.83 -34.48 -20.78
N ASP A 403 25.24 -35.68 -20.76
CA ASP A 403 25.15 -36.62 -21.87
C ASP A 403 24.48 -36.01 -23.11
N LEU A 404 23.49 -35.13 -22.97
CA LEU A 404 22.89 -34.39 -24.09
C LEU A 404 23.90 -33.51 -24.81
N THR A 405 24.78 -32.84 -24.06
CA THR A 405 25.81 -31.96 -24.64
C THR A 405 27.00 -32.74 -25.20
N GLU A 406 27.32 -33.91 -24.62
CA GLU A 406 28.34 -34.82 -25.13
C GLU A 406 27.88 -35.51 -26.42
N ALA A 407 26.64 -36.01 -26.47
CA ALA A 407 26.05 -36.59 -27.67
C ALA A 407 26.05 -35.61 -28.84
N ALA A 408 25.67 -34.35 -28.59
CA ALA A 408 25.72 -33.31 -29.62
C ALA A 408 27.14 -33.05 -30.16
N GLN A 409 28.17 -33.14 -29.31
CA GLN A 409 29.57 -33.00 -29.74
C GLN A 409 30.03 -34.19 -30.58
N VAL A 410 29.60 -35.42 -30.23
CA VAL A 410 29.86 -36.63 -31.01
C VAL A 410 29.22 -36.52 -32.41
N ASP A 411 28.02 -35.95 -32.49
CA ASP A 411 27.31 -35.67 -33.76
C ASP A 411 27.91 -34.47 -34.54
N GLY A 412 29.01 -33.88 -34.07
CA GLY A 412 29.71 -32.79 -34.75
C GLY A 412 29.04 -31.41 -34.61
N ALA A 413 28.09 -31.25 -33.67
CA ALA A 413 27.45 -29.97 -33.43
C ALA A 413 28.45 -28.95 -32.86
N ARG A 414 28.52 -27.76 -33.48
CA ARG A 414 29.31 -26.63 -32.96
C ARG A 414 28.69 -26.12 -31.64
N PRO A 415 29.48 -25.55 -30.71
CA PRO A 415 28.98 -25.10 -29.40
C PRO A 415 27.78 -24.14 -29.46
N PHE A 416 27.77 -23.21 -30.42
CA PHE A 416 26.63 -22.30 -30.59
C PHE A 416 25.38 -23.01 -31.15
N HIS A 417 25.56 -24.01 -32.01
CA HIS A 417 24.46 -24.83 -32.51
C HIS A 417 23.86 -25.64 -31.37
N ALA A 418 24.68 -26.39 -30.63
CA ALA A 418 24.27 -27.16 -29.45
C ALA A 418 23.58 -26.28 -28.39
N PHE A 419 24.11 -25.07 -28.15
CA PHE A 419 23.45 -24.10 -27.27
C PHE A 419 22.06 -23.73 -27.77
N ARG A 420 21.91 -23.33 -29.03
CA ARG A 420 20.63 -22.86 -29.58
C ARG A 420 19.59 -23.98 -29.71
N THR A 421 20.01 -25.20 -30.01
CA THR A 421 19.09 -26.31 -30.31
C THR A 421 18.79 -27.21 -29.11
N ILE A 422 19.70 -27.30 -28.14
CA ILE A 422 19.55 -28.21 -26.98
C ILE A 422 19.49 -27.40 -25.69
N THR A 423 20.57 -26.69 -25.36
CA THR A 423 20.70 -26.04 -24.03
C THR A 423 19.67 -24.94 -23.83
N PHE A 424 19.52 -24.02 -24.77
CA PHE A 424 18.64 -22.85 -24.65
C PHE A 424 17.15 -23.22 -24.59
N PRO A 425 16.62 -24.13 -25.42
CA PRO A 425 15.24 -24.62 -25.26
C PRO A 425 15.00 -25.29 -23.90
N LEU A 426 15.89 -26.17 -23.46
CA LEU A 426 15.77 -26.84 -22.15
C LEU A 426 15.83 -25.83 -20.99
N LEU A 427 16.71 -24.82 -21.09
CA LEU A 427 16.77 -23.72 -20.13
C LEU A 427 15.45 -22.95 -20.10
N LEU A 428 14.85 -22.63 -21.26
CA LEU A 428 13.61 -21.87 -21.30
C LEU A 428 12.45 -22.63 -20.64
N VAL A 429 12.42 -23.96 -20.65
CA VAL A 429 11.40 -24.73 -19.91
C VAL A 429 11.53 -24.49 -18.41
N ALA A 430 12.75 -24.57 -17.87
CA ALA A 430 13.00 -24.34 -16.45
C ALA A 430 12.86 -22.85 -16.05
N LEU A 431 13.23 -21.92 -16.93
CA LEU A 431 13.32 -20.49 -16.63
C LEU A 431 12.06 -19.71 -16.97
N ALA A 432 11.20 -20.19 -17.88
CA ALA A 432 10.01 -19.44 -18.31
C ALA A 432 9.10 -19.00 -17.15
N PRO A 433 8.76 -19.86 -16.17
CA PRO A 433 7.97 -19.43 -15.01
C PRO A 433 8.64 -18.27 -14.25
N LEU A 434 9.96 -18.32 -14.09
CA LEU A 434 10.75 -17.32 -13.37
C LEU A 434 10.89 -16.01 -14.15
N LEU A 435 10.95 -16.07 -15.49
CA LEU A 435 10.91 -14.90 -16.35
C LEU A 435 9.53 -14.22 -16.32
N ILE A 436 8.45 -15.00 -16.28
CA ILE A 436 7.08 -14.48 -16.13
C ILE A 436 6.91 -13.80 -14.76
N SER A 437 7.37 -14.44 -13.68
CA SER A 437 7.37 -13.84 -12.34
C SER A 437 8.22 -12.57 -12.29
N SER A 438 9.39 -12.55 -12.93
CA SER A 438 10.25 -11.37 -13.01
C SER A 438 9.60 -10.23 -13.80
N PHE A 439 8.85 -10.54 -14.86
CA PHE A 439 8.06 -9.55 -15.59
C PHE A 439 6.96 -8.95 -14.70
N ALA A 440 6.17 -9.78 -14.01
CA ALA A 440 5.12 -9.33 -13.11
C ALA A 440 5.67 -8.47 -11.95
N PHE A 441 6.85 -8.83 -11.43
CA PHE A 441 7.58 -8.03 -10.44
C PHE A 441 7.99 -6.67 -11.01
N ASN A 442 8.64 -6.63 -12.18
CA ASN A 442 9.11 -5.37 -12.76
C ASN A 442 7.97 -4.45 -13.22
N PHE A 443 6.82 -5.01 -13.64
CA PHE A 443 5.62 -4.23 -13.97
C PHE A 443 5.08 -3.41 -12.79
N ASN A 444 5.33 -3.89 -11.56
CA ASN A 444 4.90 -3.26 -10.31
C ASN A 444 6.09 -2.81 -9.45
N ASN A 445 7.26 -2.58 -10.05
CA ASN A 445 8.46 -2.23 -9.28
C ASN A 445 8.46 -0.75 -8.87
N PHE A 446 7.56 -0.44 -7.93
CA PHE A 446 7.37 0.88 -7.35
C PHE A 446 8.70 1.47 -6.86
N THR A 447 9.46 0.69 -6.10
CA THR A 447 10.70 1.15 -5.46
C THR A 447 11.77 1.58 -6.46
N ALA A 448 11.90 0.89 -7.60
CA ALA A 448 12.88 1.25 -8.62
C ALA A 448 12.64 2.63 -9.22
N ILE A 449 11.38 2.99 -9.47
CA ILE A 449 11.04 4.29 -10.04
C ILE A 449 11.03 5.35 -8.94
N TYR A 450 10.35 5.07 -7.83
CA TYR A 450 10.18 6.03 -6.74
C TYR A 450 11.51 6.46 -6.10
N LEU A 451 12.47 5.55 -5.91
CA LEU A 451 13.75 5.91 -5.27
C LEU A 451 14.81 6.44 -6.23
N VAL A 452 14.70 6.19 -7.54
CA VAL A 452 15.74 6.59 -8.50
C VAL A 452 15.37 7.88 -9.22
N SER A 453 14.17 7.94 -9.82
CA SER A 453 13.74 9.10 -10.61
C SER A 453 12.55 9.85 -10.02
N GLU A 454 11.84 9.26 -9.04
CA GLU A 454 10.57 9.79 -8.51
C GLU A 454 9.49 9.99 -9.60
N GLY A 455 9.65 9.35 -10.76
CA GLY A 455 8.80 9.51 -11.95
C GLY A 455 9.30 10.56 -12.97
N ALA A 456 10.36 11.32 -12.66
CA ALA A 456 10.86 12.42 -13.48
C ALA A 456 11.26 12.02 -14.92
N PRO A 457 11.33 13.00 -15.84
CA PRO A 457 10.87 14.39 -15.70
C PRO A 457 9.34 14.52 -15.75
N PHE A 458 8.81 15.61 -15.19
CA PHE A 458 7.39 15.94 -15.25
C PHE A 458 7.10 16.93 -16.39
N PRO A 459 6.16 16.61 -17.28
CA PRO A 459 5.73 17.53 -18.31
C PRO A 459 4.97 18.72 -17.68
N PRO A 460 5.17 19.97 -18.16
CA PRO A 460 4.49 21.16 -17.59
C PRO A 460 2.96 21.10 -17.67
N ASP A 461 2.42 20.42 -18.67
CA ASP A 461 0.99 20.24 -18.91
C ASP A 461 0.35 19.17 -18.02
N ASN A 462 1.15 18.28 -17.42
CA ASN A 462 0.65 17.27 -16.49
C ASN A 462 1.67 16.92 -15.39
N PRO A 463 1.71 17.70 -14.28
CA PRO A 463 2.67 17.48 -13.21
C PRO A 463 2.39 16.21 -12.39
N GLN A 464 1.27 15.52 -12.63
CA GLN A 464 0.89 14.29 -11.95
C GLN A 464 1.36 13.02 -12.68
N ALA A 465 1.80 13.14 -13.94
CA ALA A 465 2.21 11.99 -14.75
C ALA A 465 3.65 12.19 -15.27
N GLY A 466 4.60 11.60 -14.56
CA GLY A 466 6.01 11.66 -14.92
C GLY A 466 6.36 10.80 -16.14
N ALA A 467 7.46 11.14 -16.81
CA ALA A 467 7.90 10.41 -18.00
C ALA A 467 8.43 9.01 -17.70
N THR A 468 8.90 8.74 -16.48
CA THR A 468 9.37 7.41 -16.06
C THR A 468 8.41 6.70 -15.11
N ASP A 469 7.28 7.32 -14.78
CA ASP A 469 6.25 6.70 -13.96
C ASP A 469 5.79 5.38 -14.58
N ILE A 470 5.68 4.35 -13.75
CA ILE A 470 4.95 3.13 -14.06
C ILE A 470 3.56 3.24 -13.43
N LEU A 471 2.63 2.36 -13.82
CA LEU A 471 1.23 2.50 -13.38
C LEU A 471 1.11 2.53 -11.84
N ILE A 472 1.92 1.76 -11.12
CA ILE A 472 1.87 1.76 -9.65
C ILE A 472 2.43 3.04 -9.02
N THR A 473 3.47 3.68 -9.58
CA THR A 473 3.96 4.97 -9.04
C THR A 473 3.00 6.11 -9.34
N TYR A 474 2.39 6.10 -10.53
CA TYR A 474 1.31 7.03 -10.86
C TYR A 474 0.11 6.88 -9.92
N THR A 475 -0.33 5.63 -9.70
CA THR A 475 -1.42 5.32 -8.77
C THR A 475 -1.12 5.78 -7.35
N TYR A 476 0.10 5.51 -6.87
CA TYR A 476 0.54 5.96 -5.56
C TYR A 476 0.53 7.49 -5.45
N ARG A 477 0.97 8.21 -6.49
CA ARG A 477 0.95 9.67 -6.52
C ARG A 477 -0.47 10.24 -6.46
N LEU A 478 -1.44 9.59 -7.10
CA LEU A 478 -2.86 9.97 -7.02
C LEU A 478 -3.46 9.71 -5.62
N ALA A 479 -3.03 8.63 -4.95
CA ALA A 479 -3.53 8.26 -3.63
C ALA A 479 -2.88 9.08 -2.51
N PHE A 480 -1.59 9.40 -2.62
CA PHE A 480 -0.79 9.94 -1.49
C PHE A 480 0.04 11.17 -1.85
N GLY A 481 -0.13 11.73 -3.05
CA GLY A 481 0.55 12.95 -3.47
C GLY A 481 -0.08 14.22 -2.88
N GLY A 482 0.66 15.33 -2.91
CA GLY A 482 0.24 16.60 -2.30
C GLY A 482 -0.88 17.38 -3.00
N ALA A 483 -1.55 16.80 -4.00
CA ALA A 483 -2.62 17.44 -4.77
C ALA A 483 -4.04 16.99 -4.37
N GLY A 484 -4.16 16.25 -3.26
CA GLY A 484 -5.39 15.66 -2.76
C GLY A 484 -5.45 14.15 -2.99
N ALA A 485 -5.75 13.39 -1.94
CA ALA A 485 -5.81 11.94 -1.96
C ALA A 485 -7.09 11.44 -2.66
N GLN A 486 -6.90 10.68 -3.74
CA GLN A 486 -7.98 10.08 -4.53
C GLN A 486 -7.96 8.55 -4.41
N TYR A 487 -8.23 8.03 -3.21
CA TYR A 487 -8.10 6.59 -2.92
C TYR A 487 -9.00 5.70 -3.79
N GLY A 488 -10.26 6.08 -3.98
CA GLY A 488 -11.22 5.34 -4.81
C GLY A 488 -10.79 5.28 -6.28
N PHE A 489 -10.35 6.41 -6.82
CA PHE A 489 -9.84 6.49 -8.18
C PHE A 489 -8.53 5.70 -8.37
N ALA A 490 -7.58 5.84 -7.43
CA ALA A 490 -6.34 5.09 -7.41
C ALA A 490 -6.57 3.57 -7.28
N ALA A 491 -7.56 3.15 -6.49
CA ALA A 491 -7.97 1.77 -6.38
C ALA A 491 -8.52 1.22 -7.72
N ALA A 492 -9.28 2.02 -8.48
CA ALA A 492 -9.73 1.62 -9.82
C ALA A 492 -8.57 1.42 -10.80
N ILE A 493 -7.55 2.28 -10.77
CA ILE A 493 -6.32 2.07 -11.55
C ILE A 493 -5.59 0.79 -11.11
N SER A 494 -5.52 0.51 -9.80
CA SER A 494 -4.95 -0.74 -9.27
C SER A 494 -5.68 -1.99 -9.78
N VAL A 495 -7.00 -1.92 -9.97
CA VAL A 495 -7.77 -3.01 -10.58
C VAL A 495 -7.39 -3.20 -12.06
N PHE A 496 -7.18 -2.12 -12.83
CA PHE A 496 -6.65 -2.23 -14.20
C PHE A 496 -5.26 -2.89 -14.21
N ILE A 497 -4.35 -2.47 -13.32
CA ILE A 497 -3.03 -3.08 -13.16
C ILE A 497 -3.16 -4.59 -12.91
N PHE A 498 -4.01 -4.98 -11.95
CA PHE A 498 -4.27 -6.38 -11.63
C PHE A 498 -4.76 -7.16 -12.86
N LEU A 499 -5.76 -6.66 -13.57
CA LEU A 499 -6.31 -7.32 -14.76
C LEU A 499 -5.27 -7.48 -15.87
N ILE A 500 -4.43 -6.46 -16.10
CA ILE A 500 -3.38 -6.49 -17.12
C ILE A 500 -2.34 -7.56 -16.75
N VAL A 501 -1.80 -7.52 -15.53
CA VAL A 501 -0.77 -8.48 -15.08
C VAL A 501 -1.33 -9.89 -15.00
N ALA A 502 -2.56 -10.07 -14.52
CA ALA A 502 -3.22 -11.36 -14.48
C ALA A 502 -3.42 -11.93 -15.89
N THR A 503 -3.89 -11.12 -16.83
CA THR A 503 -4.08 -11.55 -18.23
C THR A 503 -2.75 -11.98 -18.86
N ILE A 504 -1.71 -11.16 -18.73
CA ILE A 504 -0.37 -11.47 -19.27
C ILE A 504 0.19 -12.74 -18.62
N SER A 505 0.05 -12.88 -17.31
CA SER A 505 0.53 -14.05 -16.58
C SER A 505 -0.20 -15.32 -17.02
N ILE A 506 -1.53 -15.31 -17.07
CA ILE A 506 -2.35 -16.47 -17.49
C ILE A 506 -1.98 -16.89 -18.92
N VAL A 507 -1.88 -15.94 -19.85
CA VAL A 507 -1.50 -16.23 -21.23
C VAL A 507 -0.09 -16.81 -21.30
N SER A 508 0.84 -16.26 -20.53
CA SER A 508 2.24 -16.72 -20.53
C SER A 508 2.39 -18.11 -19.93
N PHE A 509 1.79 -18.38 -18.76
CA PHE A 509 1.81 -19.70 -18.12
C PHE A 509 1.17 -20.79 -18.98
N ARG A 510 0.04 -20.49 -19.63
CA ARG A 510 -0.60 -21.45 -20.56
C ARG A 510 0.31 -21.81 -21.74
N ARG A 511 1.10 -20.87 -22.25
CA ARG A 511 2.08 -21.14 -23.30
C ARG A 511 3.28 -21.93 -22.78
N THR A 512 3.66 -21.76 -21.52
CA THR A 512 4.75 -22.52 -20.90
C THR A 512 4.39 -23.98 -20.67
N HIS A 513 3.16 -24.30 -20.24
CA HIS A 513 2.72 -25.70 -20.12
C HIS A 513 2.77 -26.45 -21.45
N ALA A 514 2.48 -25.77 -22.57
CA ALA A 514 2.65 -26.37 -23.89
C ALA A 514 4.12 -26.70 -24.22
N LEU A 515 5.10 -26.04 -23.59
CA LEU A 515 6.53 -26.37 -23.73
C LEU A 515 6.94 -27.56 -22.85
N GLU A 516 6.27 -27.75 -21.71
CA GLU A 516 6.47 -28.93 -20.86
C GLU A 516 5.94 -30.21 -21.51
N GLU A 517 4.86 -30.13 -22.30
CA GLU A 517 4.28 -31.28 -23.01
C GLU A 517 5.04 -31.74 -24.26
N ILE A 518 5.99 -30.92 -24.76
CA ILE A 518 6.79 -31.23 -25.98
C ILE A 518 8.11 -31.94 -25.63
N ASN A 519 8.57 -31.83 -24.38
CA ASN A 519 9.71 -32.60 -23.84
C ASN A 519 9.23 -33.89 -23.18
#